data_AF-A0A7S1IBC4-F1
#
_entry.id   AF-A0A7S1IBC4-F1
#
_cell.length_a   1.000
_cell.length_b   1.000
_cell.length_c   1.000
_cell.angle_alpha   90.00
_cell.angle_beta   90.00
_cell.angle_gamma   90.00
#
_symmetry.space_group_name_H-M   'P 1'
#
loop_
_entity.id
_entity.type
_entity.pdbx_description
1 polymer ?
#
loop_
_entity_poly.entity_id
_entity_poly.type
_entity_poly.pdbx_seq_one_letter_code
_entity_poly.pdbx_strand_id
1 'polypeptide(L)'
;QLSQGDRYVRYGTKLTIVAVEVPGYLCLSNICDSRLQVETHPPDELPRCFERCIWQASPMEGWSTSDQDTSTVSDPSRSLKHYIKYGDTLRLCHTRSRGNLCVQTAQA
;
A
#
# COMPACT_ATOMS: atom_id res chain seq x y z
N GLN A 1 7.24 15.77 18.55
CA GLN A 1 6.04 16.34 17.90
C GLN A 1 6.15 16.03 16.41
N LEU A 2 5.21 15.29 15.85
CA LEU A 2 5.14 15.07 14.40
C LEU A 2 4.77 16.38 13.72
N SER A 3 5.48 16.76 12.66
CA SER A 3 5.19 17.97 11.91
C SER A 3 3.82 17.84 11.23
N GLN A 4 3.16 18.96 10.91
CA GLN A 4 1.84 18.94 10.27
C GLN A 4 1.83 18.15 8.94
N GLY A 5 2.99 18.05 8.27
CA GLY A 5 3.19 17.25 7.06
C GLY A 5 3.32 15.73 7.27
N ASP A 6 3.52 15.27 8.50
CA ASP A 6 3.66 13.83 8.83
C ASP A 6 2.30 13.15 9.09
N ARG A 7 1.20 13.91 9.04
CA ARG A 7 -0.16 13.42 9.28
C ARG A 7 -0.84 12.82 8.04
N TYR A 8 -0.25 13.02 6.86
CA TYR A 8 -0.85 12.64 5.58
C TYR A 8 -0.03 11.54 4.91
N VAL A 9 -0.73 10.61 4.26
CA VAL A 9 -0.08 9.51 3.54
C VAL A 9 0.47 10.03 2.21
N ARG A 10 1.72 9.70 1.91
CA ARG A 10 2.38 9.99 0.63
C ARG A 10 2.58 8.73 -0.17
N TYR A 11 2.70 8.85 -1.49
CA TYR A 11 3.23 7.75 -2.28
C TYR A 11 4.60 7.31 -1.76
N GLY A 12 4.93 6.04 -1.92
CA GLY A 12 6.13 5.43 -1.36
C GLY A 12 6.08 5.14 0.14
N THR A 13 5.07 5.62 0.87
CA THR A 13 4.89 5.32 2.30
C THR A 13 4.62 3.83 2.49
N LYS A 14 5.33 3.22 3.44
CA LYS A 14 5.04 1.86 3.91
C LYS A 14 3.89 1.92 4.91
N LEU A 15 2.87 1.12 4.70
CA LEU A 15 1.64 1.10 5.49
C LEU A 15 1.15 -0.33 5.73
N THR A 16 0.19 -0.46 6.62
CA THR A 16 -0.57 -1.69 6.83
C THR A 16 -2.05 -1.43 6.57
N ILE A 17 -2.80 -2.49 6.25
CA ILE A 17 -4.25 -2.44 6.05
C ILE A 17 -4.87 -3.23 7.20
N VAL A 18 -5.80 -2.60 7.92
CA VAL A 18 -6.47 -3.18 9.08
C VAL A 18 -7.92 -3.47 8.73
N ALA A 19 -8.32 -4.73 8.87
CA ALA A 19 -9.72 -5.14 8.81
C ALA A 19 -10.40 -4.80 10.14
N VAL A 20 -11.60 -4.21 10.07
CA VAL A 20 -12.33 -3.74 11.26
C VAL A 20 -13.37 -4.77 11.72
N GLU A 21 -14.09 -5.39 10.79
CA GLU A 21 -15.11 -6.40 11.13
C GLU A 21 -14.50 -7.70 11.68
N VAL A 22 -13.33 -8.08 11.16
CA VAL A 22 -12.46 -9.13 11.71
C VAL A 22 -11.18 -8.42 12.13
N PRO A 23 -11.07 -7.97 13.40
CA PRO A 23 -9.95 -7.14 13.84
C PRO A 23 -8.60 -7.80 13.56
N GLY A 24 -7.83 -7.24 12.63
CA GLY A 24 -6.55 -7.80 12.24
C GLY A 24 -5.90 -7.14 11.03
N TYR A 25 -4.68 -7.57 10.74
CA TYR A 25 -3.87 -7.03 9.65
C TYR A 25 -4.04 -7.87 8.40
N LEU A 26 -4.20 -7.23 7.23
CA LEU A 26 -4.15 -7.92 5.95
C LEU A 26 -2.70 -8.29 5.63
N CYS A 27 -2.43 -9.59 5.55
CA CYS A 27 -1.10 -10.14 5.34
C CYS A 27 -1.10 -11.20 4.23
N LEU A 28 0.06 -11.50 3.67
CA LEU A 28 0.24 -12.75 2.92
C LEU A 28 0.24 -13.96 3.87
N SER A 29 -0.42 -15.05 3.49
CA SER A 29 -0.39 -16.31 4.23
C SER A 29 1.05 -16.84 4.36
N ASN A 30 1.85 -16.67 3.32
CA ASN A 30 3.29 -16.90 3.30
C ASN A 30 3.90 -15.99 2.21
N ILE A 31 5.19 -15.65 2.31
CA ILE A 31 5.91 -14.83 1.31
C ILE A 31 5.90 -15.48 -0.08
N CYS A 32 5.81 -16.81 -0.13
CA CYS A 32 5.76 -17.59 -1.37
C CYS A 32 4.33 -17.93 -1.85
N ASP A 33 3.30 -17.54 -1.10
CA ASP A 33 1.89 -17.81 -1.44
C ASP A 33 1.23 -16.50 -1.91
N SER A 34 0.32 -16.59 -2.89
CA SER A 34 -0.46 -15.45 -3.37
C SER A 34 -1.71 -15.18 -2.53
N ARG A 35 -2.09 -16.11 -1.65
CA ARG A 35 -3.28 -15.98 -0.80
C ARG A 35 -3.06 -14.98 0.33
N LEU A 36 -4.10 -14.18 0.55
CA LEU A 36 -4.17 -13.21 1.63
C LEU A 36 -4.87 -13.83 2.84
N GLN A 37 -4.47 -13.41 4.03
CA GLN A 37 -5.12 -13.75 5.28
C GLN A 37 -5.24 -12.51 6.16
N VAL A 38 -6.24 -12.49 7.04
CA VAL A 38 -6.33 -11.51 8.13
C VAL A 38 -5.68 -12.13 9.36
N GLU A 39 -4.56 -11.55 9.81
CA GLU A 39 -3.95 -11.96 11.06
C GLU A 39 -4.54 -11.19 12.24
N THR A 40 -5.28 -11.92 13.06
CA THR A 40 -5.87 -11.40 14.29
C THR A 40 -4.81 -11.37 15.39
N HIS A 41 -4.63 -10.20 16.00
CA HIS A 41 -3.73 -9.99 17.14
C HIS A 41 -4.43 -9.07 18.15
N PRO A 42 -4.05 -9.12 19.44
CA PRO A 42 -4.47 -8.11 20.39
C PRO A 42 -4.17 -6.69 19.86
N PRO A 43 -5.01 -5.67 20.15
CA PRO A 43 -4.85 -4.31 19.60
C PRO A 43 -3.49 -3.67 19.88
N ASP A 44 -2.82 -4.11 20.95
CA ASP A 44 -1.55 -3.59 21.43
C ASP A 44 -0.35 -4.46 21.00
N GLU A 45 -0.57 -5.51 20.20
CA GLU A 45 0.45 -6.44 19.76
C GLU A 45 0.62 -6.44 18.25
N LEU A 46 1.88 -6.36 17.80
CA LEU A 46 2.20 -6.56 16.40
C LEU A 46 2.25 -8.06 16.07
N PRO A 47 1.79 -8.46 14.87
CA PRO A 47 1.98 -9.82 14.37
C PRO A 47 3.43 -10.29 14.50
N ARG A 48 3.63 -11.55 14.92
CA ARG A 48 4.97 -12.16 14.97
C ARG A 48 5.72 -12.07 13.63
N CYS A 49 4.98 -12.07 12.53
CA CYS A 49 5.53 -11.91 11.17
C CYS A 49 4.98 -10.65 10.50
N PHE A 50 5.05 -9.51 11.20
CA PHE A 50 4.51 -8.22 10.75
C PHE A 50 4.97 -7.80 9.34
N GLU A 51 6.16 -8.22 8.94
CA GLU A 51 6.71 -8.02 7.58
C GLU A 51 5.83 -8.56 6.45
N ARG A 52 4.97 -9.55 6.70
CA ARG A 52 3.99 -10.09 5.74
C ARG A 52 2.78 -9.19 5.53
N CYS A 53 2.66 -8.14 6.33
CA CYS A 53 1.51 -7.23 6.37
C CYS A 53 1.90 -5.81 5.89
N ILE A 54 3.14 -5.61 5.44
CA ILE A 54 3.66 -4.30 5.04
C ILE A 54 3.51 -4.10 3.53
N TRP A 55 2.74 -3.08 3.18
CA TRP A 55 2.44 -2.66 1.82
C TRP A 55 3.08 -1.30 1.54
N GLN A 56 3.36 -1.02 0.28
CA GLN A 56 3.79 0.28 -0.20
C GLN A 56 2.77 0.79 -1.21
N ALA A 57 2.22 1.97 -0.96
CA ALA A 57 1.34 2.63 -1.91
C ALA A 57 2.17 3.36 -2.98
N SER A 58 1.94 3.05 -4.24
CA SER A 58 2.59 3.67 -5.39
C SER A 58 1.53 4.17 -6.37
N PRO A 59 1.80 5.22 -7.17
CA PRO A 59 0.88 5.62 -8.23
C PRO A 59 0.75 4.48 -9.26
N MET A 60 -0.43 4.35 -9.87
CA MET A 60 -0.63 3.49 -11.04
C MET A 60 -0.16 4.26 -12.29
N GLU A 61 0.77 3.70 -13.07
CA GLU A 61 1.24 4.33 -14.30
C GLU A 61 0.06 4.55 -15.27
N GLY A 62 -0.08 5.76 -15.78
CA GLY A 62 -1.15 6.13 -16.74
C GLY A 62 -2.24 7.07 -16.19
N TRP A 63 -2.27 7.37 -14.88
CA TRP A 63 -3.09 8.48 -14.38
C TRP A 63 -2.31 9.79 -14.54
N SER A 64 -2.42 10.42 -15.70
CA SER A 64 -2.10 11.83 -15.81
C SER A 64 -3.09 12.59 -14.93
N THR A 65 -2.62 13.22 -13.86
CA THR A 65 -3.31 14.40 -13.33
C THR A 65 -3.25 15.46 -14.43
N SER A 66 -4.18 15.40 -15.39
CA SER A 66 -4.54 16.56 -16.18
C SER A 66 -5.22 17.54 -15.23
N ASP A 67 -4.39 18.21 -14.43
CA ASP A 67 -4.54 19.57 -13.96
C ASP A 67 -3.43 19.85 -12.93
N GLN A 68 -2.54 20.74 -13.36
CA GLN A 68 -1.36 21.30 -12.69
C GLN A 68 -0.02 20.58 -12.89
N ASP A 69 0.89 21.37 -13.46
CA ASP A 69 2.30 21.19 -13.75
C ASP A 69 2.68 20.27 -14.92
N THR A 70 2.74 20.92 -16.08
CA THR A 70 3.60 20.61 -17.22
C THR A 70 5.07 20.50 -16.78
N SER A 71 5.45 19.36 -16.22
CA SER A 71 6.85 18.92 -16.20
C SER A 71 6.94 17.52 -16.77
N THR A 72 7.27 17.45 -18.04
CA THR A 72 7.81 16.26 -18.70
C THR A 72 9.03 15.75 -17.95
N VAL A 73 8.90 14.71 -17.09
CA VAL A 73 10.04 13.88 -16.67
C VAL A 73 9.61 12.45 -16.35
N SER A 74 10.20 11.53 -17.10
CA SER A 74 10.15 10.07 -17.05
C SER A 74 10.89 9.47 -15.84
N ASP A 75 10.62 9.94 -14.62
CA ASP A 75 11.29 9.43 -13.41
C ASP A 75 10.27 9.10 -12.29
N PRO A 76 10.00 7.81 -12.03
CA PRO A 76 9.07 7.37 -10.99
C PRO A 76 9.53 7.73 -9.57
N SER A 77 10.77 8.17 -9.36
CA SER A 77 11.24 8.64 -8.05
C SER A 77 10.67 10.01 -7.66
N ARG A 78 10.25 10.83 -8.64
CA ARG A 78 9.65 12.15 -8.39
C ARG A 78 8.20 12.07 -7.91
N SER A 79 7.45 11.05 -8.35
CA SER A 79 6.03 10.88 -7.98
C SER A 79 5.82 10.43 -6.53
N LEU A 80 6.86 9.90 -5.87
CA LEU A 80 6.81 9.42 -4.48
C LEU A 80 6.74 10.55 -3.43
N LYS A 81 6.81 11.83 -3.84
CA LYS A 81 6.69 12.98 -2.92
C LYS A 81 5.28 13.55 -2.81
N HIS A 82 4.32 13.07 -3.61
CA HIS A 82 2.94 13.57 -3.58
C HIS A 82 2.11 12.87 -2.50
N TYR A 83 1.19 13.65 -1.91
CA TYR A 83 0.18 13.13 -0.99
C TYR A 83 -0.87 12.33 -1.76
N ILE A 84 -1.34 11.25 -1.14
CA ILE A 84 -2.47 10.47 -1.65
C ILE A 84 -3.76 11.24 -1.34
N LYS A 85 -4.59 11.45 -2.36
CA LYS A 85 -5.91 12.10 -2.22
C LYS A 85 -7.03 11.07 -2.33
N TYR A 86 -8.20 11.42 -1.79
CA TYR A 86 -9.41 10.65 -2.04
C TYR A 86 -9.74 10.65 -3.54
N GLY A 87 -10.03 9.48 -4.09
CA GLY A 87 -10.27 9.29 -5.52
C GLY A 87 -9.03 8.89 -6.33
N ASP A 88 -7.83 8.96 -5.75
CA ASP A 88 -6.61 8.48 -6.40
C ASP A 88 -6.67 6.96 -6.63
N THR A 89 -6.23 6.51 -7.80
CA THR A 89 -5.97 5.09 -8.05
C THR A 89 -4.52 4.76 -7.73
N LEU A 90 -4.34 3.83 -6.81
CA LEU A 90 -3.04 3.45 -6.27
C LEU A 90 -2.79 1.96 -6.45
N ARG A 91 -1.52 1.61 -6.62
CA ARG A 91 -1.00 0.24 -6.60
C ARG A 91 -0.44 -0.04 -5.21
N LEU A 92 -0.92 -1.11 -4.57
CA LEU A 92 -0.39 -1.60 -3.31
C LEU A 92 0.58 -2.74 -3.59
N CYS A 93 1.88 -2.48 -3.38
CA CYS A 93 2.93 -3.47 -3.53
C CYS A 93 3.33 -4.04 -2.18
N HIS A 94 3.31 -5.37 -2.02
CA HIS A 94 3.80 -6.03 -0.83
C HIS A 94 5.32 -5.91 -0.76
N THR A 95 5.84 -5.35 0.33
CA THR A 95 7.24 -4.92 0.39
C THR A 95 8.26 -6.07 0.31
N ARG A 96 7.90 -7.26 0.83
CA ARG A 96 8.81 -8.41 0.87
C ARG A 96 8.73 -9.30 -0.37
N SER A 97 7.53 -9.66 -0.80
CA SER A 97 7.34 -10.52 -1.99
C SER A 97 7.43 -9.76 -3.32
N ARG A 98 7.37 -8.42 -3.28
CA ARG A 98 7.29 -7.54 -4.46
C ARG A 98 6.05 -7.75 -5.33
N GLY A 99 5.11 -8.61 -4.90
CA GLY A 99 3.82 -8.80 -5.56
C GLY A 99 2.90 -7.60 -5.34
N ASN A 100 1.91 -7.43 -6.23
CA ASN A 100 0.88 -6.41 -6.07
C ASN A 100 -0.41 -7.03 -5.54
N LEU A 101 -1.12 -6.30 -4.69
CA LEU A 101 -2.49 -6.65 -4.34
C LEU A 101 -3.36 -6.47 -5.58
N CYS A 102 -4.03 -7.54 -5.99
CA CYS A 102 -4.96 -7.53 -7.12
C CYS A 102 -6.09 -8.54 -6.89
N VAL A 103 -7.17 -8.39 -7.65
CA VAL A 103 -8.22 -9.40 -7.72
C VAL A 103 -7.71 -10.53 -8.62
N GLN A 104 -7.54 -11.72 -8.04
CA GLN A 104 -7.26 -12.92 -8.81
C GLN A 104 -8.58 -13.53 -9.27
N THR A 105 -8.81 -13.56 -10.58
CA THR A 105 -9.87 -14.40 -11.14
C THR A 105 -9.35 -15.84 -11.17
N ALA A 106 -10.15 -16.80 -10.71
CA ALA A 106 -9.84 -18.20 -10.91
C ALA A 106 -9.70 -18.44 -12.42
N GLN A 107 -8.55 -18.97 -12.86
CA GLN A 107 -8.51 -19.60 -14.17
C GLN A 107 -9.41 -20.83 -14.08
N ALA A 108 -10.46 -20.85 -14.91
CA ALA A 108 -11.33 -22.01 -15.08
C ALA A 108 -10.54 -23.19 -15.65
#